data_AF-A0A835Z1M7-F1
#
_entry.id   AF-A0A835Z1M7-F1
#
_cell.length_a   1.000
_cell.length_b   1.000
_cell.length_c   1.000
_cell.angle_alpha   90.00
_cell.angle_beta   90.00
_cell.angle_gamma   90.00
#
_symmetry.space_group_name_H-M   'P 1'
#
loop_
_entity.id
_entity.type
_entity.pdbx_description
1 polymer ?
#
loop_
_entity_poly.entity_id
_entity_poly.type
_entity_poly.pdbx_seq_one_letter_code
_entity_poly.pdbx_strand_id
1 'polypeptide(L)'
;MAADLLERRRAVLEAALASQGLTIRPDSGLCRAYIHGMLEAYYTPELISFICGLHKYLYEYTDYGLRCSDIIPRLARMLAPSMGSYEAALTYAKKHEVPIIKAETLSKYGLPEIWPWLQTSPKAVAPGSTCVFHNDLSSATNCVR
;
A
#
# COMPACT_ATOMS: atom_id res chain seq x y z
N MET A 1 26.85 -14.98 -6.44
CA MET A 1 26.17 -15.46 -5.21
C MET A 1 25.30 -14.40 -4.56
N ALA A 2 25.77 -13.16 -4.34
CA ALA A 2 24.94 -12.12 -3.71
C ALA A 2 23.68 -11.73 -4.50
N ALA A 3 23.78 -11.63 -5.84
CA ALA A 3 22.63 -11.32 -6.69
C ALA A 3 21.51 -12.38 -6.62
N ASP A 4 21.88 -13.66 -6.60
CA ASP A 4 20.92 -14.78 -6.48
C ASP A 4 20.14 -14.72 -5.15
N LEU A 5 20.81 -14.35 -4.05
CA LEU A 5 20.13 -14.17 -2.76
C LEU A 5 19.12 -13.01 -2.76
N LEU A 6 19.46 -11.88 -3.39
CA LEU A 6 18.56 -10.72 -3.49
C LEU A 6 17.31 -11.06 -4.31
N GLU A 7 17.49 -11.73 -5.45
CA GLU A 7 16.38 -12.16 -6.31
C GLU A 7 15.46 -13.16 -5.60
N ARG A 8 16.03 -14.12 -4.86
CA ARG A 8 15.23 -15.06 -4.05
C ARG A 8 14.40 -14.35 -2.99
N ARG A 9 15.00 -13.43 -2.23
CA ARG A 9 14.26 -12.64 -1.21
C ARG A 9 13.16 -11.79 -1.85
N ARG A 10 13.46 -11.18 -2.99
CA ARG A 10 12.48 -10.41 -3.75
C ARG A 10 11.29 -11.28 -4.16
N ALA A 11 11.52 -12.42 -4.81
CA ALA A 11 10.46 -13.32 -5.26
C ALA A 11 9.58 -13.82 -4.10
N VAL A 12 10.20 -14.15 -2.96
CA VAL A 12 9.47 -14.56 -1.74
C VAL A 12 8.58 -13.43 -1.22
N LEU A 13 9.09 -12.20 -1.16
CA LEU A 13 8.30 -11.04 -0.73
C LEU A 13 7.18 -10.70 -1.72
N GLU A 14 7.44 -10.78 -3.02
CA GLU A 14 6.43 -10.56 -4.07
C GLU A 14 5.28 -11.56 -3.94
N ALA A 15 5.58 -12.84 -3.71
CA ALA A 15 4.56 -13.86 -3.49
C ALA A 15 3.71 -13.57 -2.24
N ALA A 16 4.34 -13.16 -1.13
CA ALA A 16 3.65 -12.82 0.11
C ALA A 16 2.80 -11.55 -0.01
N LEU A 17 3.21 -10.55 -0.80
CA LEU A 17 2.42 -9.36 -1.07
C LEU A 17 1.27 -9.65 -2.03
N ALA A 18 1.50 -10.47 -3.05
CA ALA A 18 0.49 -10.85 -4.03
C ALA A 18 -0.70 -11.57 -3.40
N SER A 19 -0.48 -12.40 -2.35
CA SER A 19 -1.57 -13.04 -1.60
C SER A 19 -2.50 -12.04 -0.90
N GLN A 20 -2.02 -10.82 -0.66
CA GLN A 20 -2.82 -9.71 -0.13
C GLN A 20 -3.23 -8.69 -1.21
N GLY A 21 -3.04 -8.98 -2.49
CA GLY A 21 -3.33 -8.06 -3.58
C GLY A 21 -2.45 -6.80 -3.57
N LEU A 22 -1.22 -6.91 -3.06
CA LEU A 22 -0.24 -5.84 -2.97
C LEU A 22 0.97 -6.14 -3.89
N THR A 23 1.73 -5.10 -4.19
CA THR A 23 2.99 -5.18 -4.95
C THR A 23 4.11 -4.47 -4.18
N ILE A 24 5.36 -4.79 -4.53
CA ILE A 24 6.52 -4.09 -3.95
C ILE A 24 6.50 -2.63 -4.42
N ARG A 25 6.43 -1.72 -3.44
CA ARG A 25 6.58 -0.29 -3.69
C ARG A 25 8.06 0.11 -3.73
N PRO A 26 8.51 0.91 -4.72
CA PRO A 26 9.91 1.32 -4.83
C PRO A 26 10.37 2.26 -3.70
N ASP A 27 9.43 2.98 -3.09
CA ASP A 27 9.65 3.90 -1.98
C ASP A 27 9.51 3.23 -0.59
N SER A 28 9.15 1.94 -0.52
CA SER A 28 9.04 1.23 0.75
C SER A 28 10.42 0.89 1.32
N GLY A 29 10.82 1.64 2.36
CA GLY A 29 12.03 1.35 3.13
C GLY A 29 12.02 -0.06 3.75
N LEU A 30 10.84 -0.54 4.18
CA LEU A 30 10.67 -1.87 4.77
C LEU A 30 10.91 -2.99 3.74
N CYS A 31 10.31 -2.90 2.55
CA CYS A 31 10.51 -3.89 1.49
C CYS A 31 11.98 -3.89 1.04
N ARG A 32 12.59 -2.72 0.88
CA ARG A 32 14.01 -2.59 0.55
C ARG A 32 14.90 -3.24 1.61
N ALA A 33 14.67 -2.93 2.89
CA ALA A 33 15.45 -3.49 3.98
C ALA A 33 15.35 -5.03 4.03
N TYR A 34 14.18 -5.60 3.78
CA TYR A 34 14.02 -7.05 3.69
C TYR A 34 14.83 -7.67 2.55
N ILE A 35 14.69 -7.15 1.33
CA ILE A 35 15.38 -7.68 0.14
C ILE A 35 16.90 -7.68 0.36
N HIS A 36 17.43 -6.59 0.92
CA HIS A 36 18.85 -6.46 1.22
C HIS A 36 19.30 -7.21 2.48
N GLY A 37 18.38 -7.80 3.25
CA GLY A 37 18.69 -8.52 4.50
C GLY A 37 19.20 -7.63 5.61
N MET A 38 18.70 -6.39 5.67
CA MET A 38 19.01 -5.42 6.73
C MET A 38 18.03 -5.49 7.90
N LEU A 39 17.02 -6.37 7.82
CA LEU A 39 16.05 -6.59 8.90
C LEU A 39 16.49 -7.73 9.81
N GLU A 40 16.03 -7.66 11.06
CA GLU A 40 16.13 -8.71 12.07
C GLU A 40 15.47 -10.01 11.60
N ALA A 41 15.92 -11.16 12.12
CA ALA A 41 15.48 -12.48 11.69
C ALA A 41 13.98 -12.75 11.89
N TYR A 42 13.31 -12.02 12.79
CA TYR A 42 11.87 -12.18 13.04
C TYR A 42 10.98 -11.51 11.97
N TYR A 43 11.55 -10.71 11.06
CA TYR A 43 10.80 -10.13 9.94
C TYR A 43 10.59 -11.17 8.83
N THR A 44 9.51 -11.94 8.95
CA THR A 44 9.07 -12.86 7.91
C THR A 44 8.39 -12.11 6.75
N PRO A 45 8.35 -12.67 5.53
CA PRO A 45 7.65 -12.04 4.41
C PRO A 45 6.15 -11.86 4.67
N GLU A 46 5.52 -12.74 5.47
CA GLU A 46 4.12 -12.63 5.89
C GLU A 46 3.91 -11.42 6.81
N LEU A 47 4.80 -11.23 7.80
CA LEU A 47 4.75 -10.08 8.69
C LEU A 47 4.91 -8.77 7.91
N ILE A 48 5.84 -8.73 6.95
CA ILE A 48 6.04 -7.55 6.10
C ILE A 48 4.79 -7.29 5.25
N SER A 49 4.24 -8.33 4.63
CA SER A 49 3.01 -8.22 3.85
C SER A 49 1.85 -7.67 4.68
N PHE A 50 1.68 -8.19 5.91
CA PHE A 50 0.71 -7.67 6.87
C PHE A 50 0.94 -6.20 7.22
N ILE A 51 2.19 -5.79 7.50
CA ILE A 51 2.51 -4.37 7.80
C ILE A 51 2.20 -3.48 6.60
N CYS A 52 2.51 -3.93 5.38
CA CYS A 52 2.19 -3.21 4.15
C CYS A 52 0.66 -3.08 3.96
N GLY A 53 -0.09 -4.15 4.18
CA GLY A 53 -1.55 -4.14 4.17
C GLY A 53 -2.13 -3.20 5.22
N LEU A 54 -1.64 -3.27 6.45
CA LEU A 54 -2.05 -2.39 7.54
C LEU A 54 -1.83 -0.90 7.17
N HIS A 55 -0.69 -0.55 6.58
CA HIS A 55 -0.44 0.82 6.14
C HIS A 55 -1.38 1.25 5.02
N LYS A 56 -1.62 0.41 4.03
CA LYS A 56 -2.63 0.70 3.00
C LYS A 56 -4.00 0.93 3.62
N TYR A 57 -4.43 0.04 4.51
CA TYR A 57 -5.71 0.15 5.22
C TYR A 57 -5.82 1.47 5.99
N LEU A 58 -4.83 1.80 6.81
CA LEU A 58 -4.83 3.04 7.58
C LEU A 58 -4.92 4.27 6.68
N TYR A 59 -4.12 4.36 5.62
CA TYR A 59 -4.09 5.57 4.79
C TYR A 59 -5.27 5.70 3.82
N GLU A 60 -5.81 4.60 3.30
CA GLU A 60 -6.85 4.64 2.26
C GLU A 60 -8.27 4.45 2.82
N TYR A 61 -8.43 3.78 3.96
CA TYR A 61 -9.75 3.36 4.48
C TYR A 61 -10.07 3.93 5.86
N THR A 62 -9.20 4.78 6.42
CA THR A 62 -9.45 5.47 7.70
C THR A 62 -9.07 6.95 7.63
N ASP A 63 -9.25 7.69 8.73
CA ASP A 63 -8.81 9.08 8.83
C ASP A 63 -7.33 9.24 9.22
N TYR A 64 -6.55 8.15 9.34
CA TYR A 64 -5.16 8.16 9.79
C TYR A 64 -4.28 9.19 9.06
N GLY A 65 -4.32 9.21 7.73
CA GLY A 65 -3.50 10.11 6.92
C GLY A 65 -3.79 11.59 7.20
N LEU A 66 -5.07 11.94 7.37
CA LEU A 66 -5.50 13.30 7.73
C LEU A 66 -4.97 13.67 9.12
N ARG A 67 -5.13 12.77 10.09
CA ARG A 67 -4.67 12.99 11.48
C ARG A 67 -3.15 13.15 11.56
N CYS A 68 -2.40 12.35 10.79
CA CYS A 68 -0.95 12.50 10.64
C CYS A 68 -0.59 13.87 10.05
N SER A 69 -1.32 14.34 9.04
CA SER A 69 -1.06 15.65 8.40
C SER A 69 -1.22 16.83 9.36
N ASP A 70 -2.12 16.72 10.33
CA ASP A 70 -2.34 17.75 11.35
C ASP A 70 -1.29 17.74 12.47
N ILE A 71 -0.81 16.55 12.84
CA ILE A 71 0.05 16.35 14.01
C ILE A 71 1.53 16.48 13.68
N ILE A 72 1.96 16.02 12.50
CA ILE A 72 3.36 16.08 12.07
C ILE A 72 3.93 17.52 12.16
N PRO A 73 3.25 18.58 11.69
CA PRO A 73 3.72 19.95 11.83
C PRO A 73 3.80 20.44 13.30
N ARG A 74 2.96 19.90 14.19
CA ARG A 74 3.00 20.23 15.62
C ARG A 74 4.20 19.57 16.28
N LEU A 75 4.42 18.28 16.02
CA LEU A 75 5.59 17.54 16.48
C LEU A 75 6.89 18.17 15.97
N ALA A 76 6.94 18.54 14.70
CA ALA A 76 8.10 19.19 14.10
C ALA A 76 8.44 20.52 14.81
N ARG A 77 7.43 21.34 15.15
CA ARG A 77 7.65 22.57 15.94
C ARG A 77 8.19 22.29 17.33
N MET A 78 7.73 21.23 17.99
CA MET A 78 8.22 20.83 19.31
C MET A 78 9.65 20.29 19.29
N LEU A 79 10.02 19.56 18.24
CA LEU A 79 11.35 18.95 18.08
C LEU A 79 12.40 19.91 17.50
N ALA A 80 11.97 20.97 16.81
CA ALA A 80 12.87 21.92 16.15
C ALA A 80 13.99 22.48 17.06
N PRO A 81 13.73 22.86 18.33
CA PRO A 81 14.78 23.33 19.23
C PRO A 81 15.89 22.29 19.48
N SER A 82 15.53 21.01 19.54
CA SER A 82 16.48 19.91 19.76
C SER A 82 17.16 19.44 18.47
N MET A 83 16.53 19.67 17.31
CA MET A 83 17.04 19.23 16.00
C MET A 83 17.75 20.33 15.20
N GLY A 84 17.80 21.56 15.72
CA GLY A 84 18.48 22.71 15.12
C GLY A 84 17.70 23.42 14.01
N SER A 85 16.73 22.75 13.37
CA SER A 85 15.81 23.39 12.42
C SER A 85 14.45 22.71 12.36
N TYR A 86 13.44 23.47 11.89
CA TYR A 86 12.11 22.93 11.65
C TYR A 86 12.11 21.91 10.50
N GLU A 87 12.92 22.11 9.47
CA GLU A 87 13.03 21.22 8.31
C GLU A 87 13.60 19.85 8.71
N ALA A 88 14.62 19.84 9.58
CA ALA A 88 15.18 18.61 10.13
C ALA A 88 14.14 17.87 10.98
N ALA A 89 13.45 18.60 11.87
CA ALA A 89 12.39 18.06 12.70
C ALA A 89 11.19 17.54 11.89
N LEU A 90 10.80 18.23 10.82
CA LEU A 90 9.72 17.81 9.92
C LEU A 90 10.10 16.55 9.15
N THR A 91 11.34 16.48 8.66
CA THR A 91 11.86 15.28 7.98
C THR A 91 11.88 14.09 8.94
N TYR A 92 12.32 14.31 10.17
CA TYR A 92 12.28 13.29 11.22
C TYR A 92 10.85 12.83 11.50
N ALA A 93 9.93 13.77 11.77
CA ALA A 93 8.53 13.48 12.09
C ALA A 93 7.77 12.78 10.95
N LYS A 94 8.10 13.07 9.67
CA LYS A 94 7.51 12.37 8.52
C LYS A 94 8.01 10.94 8.35
N LYS A 95 9.26 10.66 8.76
CA LYS A 95 9.88 9.33 8.64
C LYS A 95 9.45 8.38 9.75
N HIS A 96 9.01 8.90 10.89
CA HIS A 96 8.63 8.11 12.04
C HIS A 96 7.10 8.06 12.15
N GLU A 97 6.55 6.86 12.32
CA GLU A 97 5.13 6.69 12.62
C GLU A 97 4.79 7.37 13.95
N VAL A 98 3.56 7.87 14.08
CA VAL A 98 3.04 8.42 15.34
C VAL A 98 2.22 7.33 16.04
N PRO A 99 2.78 6.58 17.01
CA PRO A 99 2.16 5.35 17.50
C PRO A 99 0.80 5.58 18.14
N ILE A 100 0.63 6.73 18.82
CA ILE A 100 -0.62 7.13 19.47
C ILE A 100 -1.75 7.26 18.45
N ILE A 101 -1.48 7.90 17.30
CA ILE A 101 -2.49 8.09 16.25
C ILE A 101 -2.84 6.77 15.58
N LYS A 102 -1.86 5.89 15.41
CA LYS A 102 -2.10 4.53 14.90
C LYS A 102 -2.99 3.75 15.86
N ALA A 103 -2.68 3.76 17.16
CA ALA A 103 -3.44 3.08 18.19
C ALA A 103 -4.88 3.61 18.31
N GLU A 104 -5.07 4.93 18.33
CA GLU A 104 -6.39 5.54 18.40
C GLU A 104 -7.23 5.25 17.15
N THR A 105 -6.59 5.26 15.97
CA THR A 105 -7.27 4.92 14.71
C THR A 105 -7.70 3.45 14.73
N LEU A 106 -6.83 2.54 15.15
CA LEU A 106 -7.17 1.12 15.28
C LEU A 106 -8.24 0.87 16.34
N SER A 107 -8.26 1.63 17.43
CA SER A 107 -9.33 1.54 18.44
C SER A 107 -10.67 2.01 17.89
N LYS A 108 -10.68 2.97 16.95
CA LYS A 108 -11.91 3.52 16.37
C LYS A 108 -12.45 2.66 15.22
N TYR A 109 -11.58 2.22 14.31
CA TYR A 109 -11.97 1.51 13.09
C TYR A 109 -11.83 0.00 13.18
N GLY A 110 -11.08 -0.52 14.16
CA GLY A 110 -10.72 -1.93 14.24
C GLY A 110 -9.74 -2.38 13.16
N LEU A 111 -9.30 -3.63 13.28
CA LEU A 111 -8.59 -4.35 12.22
C LEU A 111 -9.62 -5.17 11.43
N PRO A 112 -9.66 -5.07 10.09
CA PRO A 112 -10.60 -5.85 9.31
C PRO A 112 -10.21 -7.33 9.32
N GLU A 113 -11.20 -8.22 9.40
CA GLU A 113 -10.97 -9.67 9.24
C GLU A 113 -10.50 -10.02 7.81
N ILE A 114 -11.01 -9.28 6.82
CA ILE A 114 -10.63 -9.38 5.40
C ILE A 114 -10.34 -7.97 4.89
N TRP A 115 -9.18 -7.77 4.26
CA TRP A 115 -8.80 -6.48 3.72
C TRP A 115 -9.86 -5.92 2.75
N PRO A 116 -10.26 -4.64 2.86
CA PRO A 116 -11.33 -4.08 2.03
C PRO A 116 -11.11 -4.20 0.52
N TRP A 117 -9.86 -4.11 0.04
CA TRP A 117 -9.54 -4.28 -1.39
C TRP A 117 -9.56 -5.74 -1.87
N LEU A 118 -9.64 -6.70 -0.96
CA LEU A 118 -9.83 -8.12 -1.28
C LEU A 118 -11.30 -8.54 -1.25
N GLN A 119 -12.21 -7.65 -0.85
CA GLN A 119 -13.64 -7.86 -0.93
C GLN A 119 -14.11 -7.69 -2.38
N THR A 120 -13.63 -8.56 -3.27
CA THR A 120 -14.30 -8.79 -4.55
C THR A 120 -15.58 -9.55 -4.25
N SER A 121 -16.63 -8.85 -3.85
CA SER A 121 -17.97 -9.35 -4.20
C SER A 121 -17.94 -9.54 -5.71
N PRO A 122 -18.28 -10.73 -6.26
CA PRO A 122 -18.59 -10.79 -7.67
C PRO A 122 -19.65 -9.71 -7.89
N LYS A 123 -19.33 -8.68 -8.67
CA LYS A 123 -20.35 -7.78 -9.21
C LYS A 123 -21.32 -8.75 -9.85
N ALA A 124 -22.48 -8.98 -9.23
CA ALA A 124 -23.46 -9.90 -9.77
C ALA A 124 -23.71 -9.43 -11.20
N VAL A 125 -23.18 -10.19 -12.16
CA VAL A 125 -23.51 -9.97 -13.56
C VAL A 125 -25.00 -10.25 -13.57
N ALA A 126 -25.80 -9.18 -13.68
CA ALA A 126 -27.24 -9.33 -13.77
C ALA A 126 -27.51 -10.38 -14.85
N PRO A 127 -28.20 -11.49 -14.55
CA PRO A 127 -28.56 -12.48 -15.55
C PRO A 127 -29.53 -11.79 -16.52
N GLY A 128 -29.00 -11.29 -17.65
CA GLY A 128 -29.81 -10.55 -18.62
C GLY A 128 -29.05 -9.69 -19.62
N SER A 129 -27.77 -9.36 -19.42
CA SER A 129 -27.01 -8.62 -20.43
C SER A 129 -26.36 -9.57 -21.44
N THR A 130 -27.19 -10.28 -22.21
CA THR A 130 -26.77 -10.93 -23.43
C THR A 130 -26.38 -9.83 -24.42
N CYS A 131 -25.09 -9.47 -24.47
CA CYS A 131 -24.58 -8.66 -25.57
C CYS A 131 -24.69 -9.50 -26.84
N VAL A 132 -25.77 -9.30 -27.59
CA VAL A 132 -25.89 -9.81 -28.96
C VAL A 132 -24.81 -9.09 -29.77
N PHE A 133 -23.73 -9.81 -30.08
CA PHE A 133 -22.80 -9.39 -31.11
C PHE A 133 -23.53 -9.46 -32.45
N HIS A 134 -24.02 -8.31 -32.94
CA HIS A 134 -24.35 -8.18 -34.35
C HIS A 134 -23.05 -8.26 -35.13
N ASN A 135 -22.85 -9.41 -35.75
CA ASN A 135 -21.74 -9.68 -36.65
C ASN A 135 -22.10 -9.10 -38.02
N ASP A 136 -22.05 -7.77 -38.17
CA ASP A 136 -22.23 -7.11 -39.46
C ASP A 136 -20.92 -7.16 -40.26
N LEU A 137 -20.68 -8.33 -40.84
CA LEU A 137 -19.81 -8.51 -42.00
C LEU A 137 -20.69 -8.39 -43.25
N SER A 138 -20.80 -7.18 -43.81
CA SER A 138 -21.35 -6.96 -45.16
C SER A 138 -20.86 -5.64 -45.77
N SER A 139 -19.76 -5.76 -46.50
CA SER A 139 -19.51 -5.19 -47.84
C SER A 139 -19.96 -3.78 -48.22
N ALA A 140 -18.92 -3.00 -48.58
CA ALA A 140 -18.73 -2.32 -49.88
C ALA A 140 -19.41 -0.96 -50.13
N THR A 141 -18.59 0.05 -50.47
CA THR A 141 -18.26 0.47 -51.86
C THR A 141 -17.93 1.97 -51.89
N ASN A 142 -16.87 2.33 -52.61
CA ASN A 142 -16.49 3.68 -53.02
C ASN A 142 -17.65 4.50 -53.61
N CYS A 143 -17.71 5.81 -53.33
CA CYS A 143 -17.90 6.82 -54.37
C CYS A 143 -17.46 8.22 -53.90
N VAL A 144 -16.60 8.81 -54.73
CA VAL A 144 -16.05 10.15 -54.70
C VAL A 144 -17.08 11.15 -55.22
N ARG A 145 -17.11 12.36 -54.67
CA ARG A 145 -17.22 13.60 -55.45
C ARG A 145 -16.47 14.73 -54.77
#